data_AF-A0A2M7VHL3-F1
#
_entry.id   AF-A0A2M7VHL3-F1
#
_cell.length_a   1.000
_cell.length_b   1.000
_cell.length_c   1.000
_cell.angle_alpha   90.00
_cell.angle_beta   90.00
_cell.angle_gamma   90.00
#
_symmetry.space_group_name_H-M   'P 1'
#
loop_
_entity.id
_entity.type
_entity.pdbx_description
1 polymer ?
#
loop_
_entity_poly.entity_id
_entity_poly.type
_entity_poly.pdbx_seq_one_letter_code
_entity_poly.pdbx_strand_id
1 'polypeptide(L)'
;MKITSAQFAKGARGSDSIFEDGIPQVAFIGRSNVGKSSVINFLVGQNDLAKTSSFPGRTQKINLFLINKALYFVDLPGYGYAKVPNKLKDSLRAMVNWYFFVSNCQQKKLS
;
A
#
# COMPACT_ATOMS: atom_id res chain seq x y z
N MET A 1 -2.56 -3.33 -19.75
CA MET A 1 -2.79 -4.66 -19.14
C MET A 1 -4.26 -4.78 -18.79
N LYS A 2 -4.95 -5.86 -19.17
CA LYS A 2 -6.32 -6.14 -18.72
C LYS A 2 -6.27 -6.86 -17.37
N ILE A 3 -6.92 -6.34 -16.34
CA ILE A 3 -7.02 -6.99 -15.03
C ILE A 3 -8.15 -8.01 -15.09
N THR A 4 -7.84 -9.26 -14.72
CA THR A 4 -8.77 -10.41 -14.73
C THR A 4 -8.88 -11.07 -13.36
N SER A 5 -7.92 -10.83 -12.46
CA SER A 5 -8.04 -11.20 -11.04
C SER A 5 -7.33 -10.19 -10.15
N ALA A 6 -7.91 -9.96 -8.97
CA ALA A 6 -7.33 -9.15 -7.91
C ALA A 6 -7.75 -9.75 -6.58
N GLN A 7 -6.80 -9.95 -5.67
CA GLN A 7 -7.05 -10.54 -4.36
C GLN A 7 -6.16 -9.88 -3.29
N PHE A 8 -6.71 -9.70 -2.08
CA PHE A 8 -5.90 -9.27 -0.94
C PHE A 8 -4.94 -10.40 -0.57
N ALA A 9 -3.63 -10.12 -0.62
CA ALA A 9 -2.60 -11.11 -0.31
C ALA A 9 -2.20 -11.01 1.16
N LYS A 10 -1.81 -9.82 1.63
CA LYS A 10 -1.31 -9.65 3.00
C LYS A 10 -1.32 -8.19 3.46
N GLY A 11 -1.37 -8.00 4.77
CA GLY A 11 -1.07 -6.73 5.41
C GLY A 11 0.17 -6.86 6.30
N ALA A 12 1.28 -6.23 5.92
CA ALA A 12 2.56 -6.29 6.62
C ALA A 12 2.83 -5.03 7.48
N ARG A 13 3.70 -5.14 8.48
CA ARG A 13 4.14 -4.02 9.34
C ARG A 13 5.66 -3.75 9.28
N GLY A 14 6.35 -4.42 8.37
CA GLY A 14 7.81 -4.42 8.22
C GLY A 14 8.22 -5.59 7.33
N SER A 15 9.40 -6.15 7.58
CA SER A 15 9.95 -7.29 6.83
C SER A 15 9.00 -8.48 6.79
N ASP A 16 8.88 -9.05 5.60
CA ASP A 16 8.00 -10.19 5.31
C ASP A 16 8.50 -10.85 4.02
N SER A 17 8.42 -12.18 3.92
CA SER A 17 8.91 -12.92 2.75
C SER A 17 8.18 -12.56 1.46
N ILE A 18 6.97 -12.00 1.54
CA ILE A 18 6.21 -11.54 0.38
C ILE A 18 6.91 -10.40 -0.40
N PHE A 19 7.84 -9.68 0.24
CA PHE A 19 8.61 -8.64 -0.44
C PHE A 19 9.84 -9.21 -1.19
N GLU A 20 10.12 -10.50 -1.03
CA GLU A 20 11.32 -11.18 -1.54
C GLU A 20 11.00 -12.27 -2.57
N ASP A 21 9.72 -12.46 -2.91
CA ASP A 21 9.27 -13.50 -3.86
C ASP A 21 9.53 -13.16 -5.34
N GLY A 22 10.10 -12.00 -5.62
CA GLY A 22 10.46 -11.53 -6.96
C GLY A 22 9.28 -10.98 -7.78
N ILE A 23 8.07 -10.95 -7.23
CA ILE A 23 6.91 -10.40 -7.93
C ILE A 23 7.01 -8.85 -7.97
N PRO A 24 6.86 -8.21 -9.15
CA PRO A 24 6.91 -6.75 -9.27
C PRO A 24 5.85 -6.04 -8.42
N GLN A 25 6.20 -4.87 -7.88
CA GLN A 25 5.35 -4.10 -6.97
C GLN A 25 5.07 -2.70 -7.53
N VAL A 26 3.80 -2.28 -7.50
CA VAL A 26 3.35 -0.92 -7.80
C VAL A 26 2.79 -0.30 -6.53
N ALA A 27 3.54 0.64 -5.95
CA ALA A 27 3.19 1.26 -4.67
C ALA A 27 2.36 2.54 -4.85
N PHE A 28 1.31 2.65 -4.05
CA PHE A 28 0.44 3.82 -3.95
C PHE A 28 0.75 4.57 -2.66
N ILE A 29 1.21 5.82 -2.77
CA ILE A 29 1.49 6.72 -1.65
C ILE A 29 0.87 8.10 -1.90
N GLY A 30 0.50 8.79 -0.83
CA GLY A 30 -0.16 10.09 -0.89
C GLY A 30 -0.65 10.54 0.48
N ARG A 31 -1.21 11.75 0.58
CA ARG A 31 -1.79 12.25 1.84
C ARG A 31 -2.90 11.32 2.35
N SER A 32 -3.13 11.30 3.66
CA SER A 32 -4.32 10.64 4.22
C SER A 32 -5.58 11.20 3.57
N ASN A 33 -6.54 10.32 3.28
CA ASN A 33 -7.83 10.65 2.66
C ASN A 33 -7.77 11.26 1.24
N VAL A 34 -6.64 11.15 0.53
CA VAL A 34 -6.56 11.60 -0.88
C VAL A 34 -7.23 10.65 -1.88
N GLY A 35 -7.73 9.50 -1.43
CA GLY A 35 -8.44 8.53 -2.29
C GLY A 35 -7.60 7.37 -2.84
N LYS A 36 -6.42 7.06 -2.29
CA LYS A 36 -5.55 5.93 -2.73
C LYS A 36 -6.32 4.61 -2.88
N SER A 37 -7.04 4.19 -1.84
CA SER A 37 -7.81 2.95 -1.85
C SER A 37 -8.96 2.98 -2.87
N SER A 38 -9.54 4.16 -3.13
CA SER A 38 -10.54 4.34 -4.19
C SER A 38 -9.92 4.17 -5.58
N VAL A 39 -8.72 4.70 -5.81
CA VAL A 39 -7.96 4.49 -7.06
C VAL A 39 -7.65 3.01 -7.26
N ILE A 40 -7.22 2.30 -6.21
CA ILE A 40 -6.97 0.85 -6.28
C ILE A 40 -8.24 0.11 -6.69
N ASN A 41 -9.36 0.35 -6.00
CA ASN A 41 -10.65 -0.27 -6.30
C ASN A 41 -11.12 0.02 -7.74
N PHE A 42 -10.94 1.26 -8.19
CA PHE A 42 -11.24 1.66 -9.56
C PHE A 42 -10.39 0.90 -10.59
N LEU A 43 -9.07 0.84 -10.39
CA LEU A 43 -8.16 0.14 -11.29
C LEU A 43 -8.48 -1.35 -11.40
N VAL A 44 -8.78 -2.01 -10.27
CA VAL A 44 -9.07 -3.46 -10.27
C VAL A 44 -10.50 -3.80 -10.65
N GLY A 45 -11.39 -2.81 -10.79
CA GLY A 45 -12.81 -3.01 -11.09
C GLY A 45 -13.58 -3.75 -9.99
N GLN A 46 -13.13 -3.64 -8.73
CA GLN A 46 -13.77 -4.29 -7.57
C GLN A 46 -14.05 -3.25 -6.49
N ASN A 47 -15.27 -3.28 -5.95
CA ASN A 47 -15.62 -2.49 -4.79
C ASN A 47 -15.06 -3.17 -3.52
N ASP A 48 -14.60 -2.37 -2.56
CA ASP A 48 -14.21 -2.80 -1.20
C ASP A 48 -13.05 -3.79 -1.05
N LEU A 49 -12.27 -4.04 -2.11
CA LEU A 49 -11.01 -4.79 -2.03
C LEU A 49 -10.02 -4.05 -1.13
N ALA A 50 -9.73 -2.79 -1.46
CA ALA A 50 -9.01 -1.87 -0.59
C ALA A 50 -10.02 -1.09 0.27
N LYS A 51 -9.89 -1.19 1.60
CA LYS A 51 -10.82 -0.54 2.53
C LYS A 51 -10.66 0.98 2.51
N THR A 52 -11.69 1.68 2.02
CA THR A 52 -11.78 3.13 2.07
C THR A 52 -12.27 3.59 3.44
N SER A 53 -11.68 4.64 4.00
CA SER A 53 -12.15 5.28 5.23
C SER A 53 -11.85 6.78 5.19
N SER A 54 -12.78 7.57 5.73
CA SER A 54 -12.61 9.01 5.94
C SER A 54 -11.78 9.33 7.19
N PHE A 55 -11.49 8.35 8.04
CA PHE A 55 -10.67 8.55 9.24
C PHE A 55 -9.17 8.49 8.89
N PRO A 56 -8.39 9.57 9.14
CA PRO A 56 -6.94 9.53 8.95
C PRO A 56 -6.30 8.44 9.82
N GLY A 57 -5.35 7.69 9.26
CA GLY A 57 -4.60 6.66 9.99
C GLY A 57 -5.27 5.30 10.08
N ARG A 58 -6.33 5.06 9.28
CA ARG A 58 -6.99 3.75 9.22
C ARG A 58 -6.07 2.67 8.64
N THR A 59 -5.30 2.99 7.59
CA THR A 59 -4.29 2.10 7.03
C THR A 59 -3.04 2.11 7.91
N GLN A 60 -2.88 1.05 8.72
CA GLN A 60 -1.76 0.87 9.66
C GLN A 60 -0.84 -0.30 9.30
N LYS A 61 -0.95 -0.75 8.05
CA LYS A 61 -0.20 -1.85 7.46
C LYS A 61 0.12 -1.49 6.01
N ILE A 62 1.17 -2.08 5.46
CA ILE A 62 1.42 -2.14 4.03
C ILE A 62 0.50 -3.23 3.48
N ASN A 63 -0.53 -2.86 2.73
CA ASN A 63 -1.46 -3.84 2.16
C ASN A 63 -1.02 -4.21 0.75
N LEU A 64 -0.87 -5.51 0.49
CA LEU A 64 -0.52 -6.05 -0.81
C LEU A 64 -1.74 -6.73 -1.43
N PHE A 65 -2.00 -6.40 -2.70
CA PHE A 65 -3.06 -7.01 -3.51
C PHE A 65 -2.42 -7.67 -4.71
N LEU A 66 -2.57 -8.99 -4.84
CA LEU A 66 -2.02 -9.74 -5.97
C LEU A 66 -2.95 -9.57 -7.17
N ILE A 67 -2.42 -9.00 -8.24
CA ILE A 67 -3.12 -8.72 -9.49
C ILE A 67 -2.65 -9.69 -10.56
N ASN A 68 -3.58 -10.41 -11.18
CA ASN A 68 -3.32 -11.39 -12.24
C ASN A 68 -2.24 -12.44 -11.90
N LYS A 69 -2.01 -12.71 -10.60
CA LYS A 69 -0.91 -13.56 -10.11
C LYS A 69 0.49 -13.14 -10.60
N ALA A 70 0.66 -11.87 -10.99
CA ALA A 70 1.84 -11.42 -11.72
C ALA A 70 2.46 -10.13 -11.17
N LEU A 71 1.71 -9.34 -10.39
CA LEU A 71 2.22 -8.13 -9.74
C LEU A 71 1.45 -7.85 -8.45
N TYR A 72 2.07 -7.09 -7.55
CA TYR A 72 1.41 -6.53 -6.39
C TYR A 72 1.05 -5.07 -6.59
N PHE A 73 -0.20 -4.72 -6.31
CA PHE A 73 -0.54 -3.35 -5.90
C PHE A 73 -0.28 -3.23 -4.41
N VAL A 74 0.46 -2.20 -4.00
CA VAL A 74 0.87 -1.97 -2.61
C VAL A 74 0.26 -0.67 -2.10
N ASP A 75 -0.72 -0.74 -1.20
CA ASP A 75 -1.30 0.44 -0.53
C ASP A 75 -0.47 0.77 0.72
N LEU A 76 0.32 1.82 0.62
CA LEU A 76 1.11 2.32 1.75
C LEU A 76 0.25 3.20 2.65
N PRO A 77 0.53 3.24 3.97
CA PRO A 77 -0.01 4.27 4.83
C PRO A 77 0.21 5.65 4.21
N GLY A 78 -0.83 6.48 4.22
CA GLY A 78 -0.69 7.87 3.76
C GLY A 78 0.27 8.70 4.62
N TYR A 79 0.42 9.98 4.33
CA TYR A 79 1.13 10.93 5.21
C TYR A 79 0.24 12.14 5.54
N GLY A 80 0.68 13.01 6.43
CA GLY A 80 -0.06 14.22 6.78
C GLY A 80 -1.26 13.99 7.72
N TYR A 81 -1.15 13.01 8.61
CA TYR A 81 -2.16 12.68 9.61
C TYR A 81 -2.31 13.77 10.67
N ALA A 82 -3.12 14.80 10.42
CA ALA A 82 -3.31 15.89 11.38
C ALA A 82 -3.93 15.42 12.72
N LYS A 83 -4.83 14.41 12.66
CA LYS A 83 -5.71 14.01 13.78
C LYS A 83 -5.31 12.70 14.50
N VAL A 84 -4.11 12.17 14.30
CA VAL A 84 -3.67 10.90 14.96
C VAL A 84 -2.58 11.16 16.02
N PRO A 85 -2.41 10.29 17.02
CA PRO A 85 -1.35 10.43 18.02
C PRO A 85 0.05 10.42 17.38
N ASN A 86 1.00 11.21 17.92
CA ASN A 86 2.36 11.31 17.39
C ASN A 86 3.05 9.94 17.26
N LYS A 87 2.92 9.07 18.28
CA LYS A 87 3.44 7.69 18.24
C LYS A 87 2.96 6.90 17.03
N LEU A 88 1.70 7.08 16.61
CA LEU A 88 1.17 6.44 15.41
C LEU A 88 1.75 7.09 14.15
N LYS A 89 1.87 8.42 14.10
CA LYS A 89 2.51 9.12 12.96
C LYS A 89 3.93 8.60 12.73
N ASP A 90 4.70 8.47 13.80
CA ASP A 90 6.10 8.03 13.73
C ASP A 90 6.19 6.58 13.27
N SER A 91 5.34 5.69 13.78
CA SER A 91 5.27 4.29 13.33
C SER A 91 4.91 4.16 11.84
N LEU A 92 3.95 4.94 11.37
CA LEU A 92 3.56 4.93 9.95
C LEU A 92 4.65 5.51 9.06
N ARG A 93 5.34 6.57 9.51
CA ARG A 93 6.50 7.13 8.80
C ARG A 93 7.65 6.13 8.73
N ALA A 94 7.93 5.43 9.83
CA ALA A 94 8.96 4.39 9.86
C ALA A 94 8.63 3.25 8.89
N MET A 95 7.35 2.85 8.79
CA MET A 95 6.90 1.81 7.86
C MET A 95 7.07 2.21 6.39
N VAL A 96 6.71 3.45 6.05
CA VAL A 96 6.92 3.99 4.69
C VAL A 96 8.41 4.08 4.38
N ASN A 97 9.22 4.59 5.31
CA ASN A 97 10.67 4.66 5.15
C ASN A 97 11.30 3.28 5.00
N TRP A 98 10.84 2.30 5.78
CA TRP A 98 11.31 0.93 5.68
C TRP A 98 11.02 0.36 4.28
N TYR A 99 9.81 0.54 3.76
CA TYR A 99 9.44 0.05 2.43
C TYR A 99 10.34 0.65 1.34
N PHE A 100 10.62 1.95 1.38
CA PHE A 100 11.41 2.57 0.33
C PHE A 100 12.93 2.38 0.51
N PHE A 101 13.46 2.49 1.71
CA PHE A 101 14.91 2.65 1.91
C PHE A 101 15.58 1.44 2.56
N VAL A 102 14.83 0.51 3.13
CA VAL A 102 15.36 -0.63 3.87
C VAL A 102 14.97 -1.96 3.23
N SER A 103 13.78 -2.05 2.65
CA SER A 103 13.37 -3.25 1.93
C SER A 103 14.30 -3.49 0.73
N ASN A 104 14.47 -4.76 0.36
CA ASN A 104 15.27 -5.15 -0.81
C ASN A 104 14.54 -4.84 -2.15
N CYS A 105 13.45 -4.07 -2.13
CA CYS A 105 12.71 -3.69 -3.32
C CYS A 105 13.49 -2.67 -4.16
N GLN A 106 13.88 -3.04 -5.37
CA GLN A 106 14.47 -2.11 -6.34
C GLN A 106 13.39 -1.15 -6.87
N GLN A 107 13.55 0.14 -6.61
CA GLN A 107 12.62 1.15 -7.07
C GLN A 107 12.91 1.60 -8.50
N LYS A 108 11.86 1.64 -9.33
CA LYS A 108 11.85 2.39 -10.58
C LYS A 108 10.73 3.43 -10.49
N LYS A 109 11.11 4.70 -10.47
CA LYS A 109 10.14 5.79 -10.54
C LYS A 109 9.55 5.82 -11.95
N LEU A 110 8.22 5.70 -12.04
CA LEU A 110 7.50 5.96 -13.27
C LEU A 110 7.38 7.48 -13.39
N SER A 111 8.17 8.09 -14.27
CA SER A 111 8.12 9.52 -14.63
C SER A 111 7.11 9.77 -15.74
#